data_AF-A0AAD6V8C8-F1
#
_entry.id   AF-A0AAD6V8C8-F1
#
_cell.length_a   1.000
_cell.length_b   1.000
_cell.length_c   1.000
_cell.angle_alpha   90.00
_cell.angle_beta   90.00
_cell.angle_gamma   90.00
#
_symmetry.space_group_name_H-M   'P 1'
#
loop_
_entity.id
_entity.type
_entity.pdbx_description
1 polymer ?
#
loop_
_entity_poly.entity_id
_entity_poly.type
_entity_poly.pdbx_seq_one_letter_code
_entity_poly.pdbx_strand_id
1 'polypeptide(L)'
;MPPQSESNIVIVTSTTVTATPRPEPIAAEEPPEAHENQDPFALIIGINEYQASEHFPPLRGAVNDATEFRQYLLDSREKRGLQVPESNIVSLINGEATRDNILATFKSHFLDNRRIPNGGDTTMILFFAGHGSRVEARGNLISSDEEVRGICPVDERTITPSRKYVHTIPDYVLGWLLRELALKKGPNITVIFDSCHSGGMGRDIGMARTPASHSPAVPLELDSHLWMGKNMVPSHGMWYSAATAHVLLAACGERETAREWAFEKGWIRGRFTKSLVEELRKVDLEDTTYAELMDRLPSWSGQKPQCEGSRRNRRVFDGK
;
A
#
# COMPACT_ATOMS: atom_id res chain seq x y z
N MET A 1 -76.49 -51.87 43.95
CA MET A 1 -76.95 -51.01 42.83
C MET A 1 -75.83 -50.03 42.49
N PRO A 2 -75.56 -49.80 41.19
CA PRO A 2 -74.33 -49.19 40.69
C PRO A 2 -74.37 -47.65 40.74
N PRO A 3 -73.23 -46.94 40.88
CA PRO A 3 -73.15 -45.52 40.57
C PRO A 3 -72.51 -45.32 39.18
N GLN A 4 -73.27 -44.73 38.25
CA GLN A 4 -72.82 -44.48 36.88
C GLN A 4 -72.60 -42.99 36.61
N SER A 5 -71.39 -42.70 36.14
CA SER A 5 -71.08 -41.86 34.98
C SER A 5 -71.52 -40.39 34.99
N GLU A 6 -70.64 -39.51 35.48
CA GLU A 6 -70.53 -38.15 34.95
C GLU A 6 -69.18 -37.98 34.25
N SER A 7 -69.26 -37.78 32.94
CA SER A 7 -68.15 -37.65 32.00
C SER A 7 -67.77 -36.17 31.83
N ASN A 8 -66.55 -35.82 32.25
CA ASN A 8 -65.93 -34.53 31.96
C ASN A 8 -65.58 -34.42 30.47
N ILE A 9 -66.24 -33.51 29.75
CA ILE A 9 -65.86 -33.09 28.40
C ILE A 9 -65.35 -31.65 28.46
N VAL A 10 -64.08 -31.49 28.06
CA VAL A 10 -63.36 -30.23 27.97
C VAL A 10 -63.88 -29.41 26.79
N ILE A 11 -64.40 -28.21 27.06
CA ILE A 11 -64.81 -27.25 26.03
C ILE A 11 -63.55 -26.52 25.54
N VAL A 12 -63.18 -26.76 24.27
CA VAL A 12 -62.11 -26.05 23.57
C VAL A 12 -62.62 -24.65 23.19
N THR A 13 -62.07 -23.61 23.83
CA THR A 13 -62.32 -22.23 23.44
C THR A 13 -61.40 -21.84 22.28
N SER A 14 -61.99 -21.51 21.13
CA SER A 14 -61.30 -21.00 19.94
C SER A 14 -60.65 -19.64 20.22
N THR A 15 -59.33 -19.57 20.08
CA THR A 15 -58.52 -18.36 20.20
C THR A 15 -58.62 -17.52 18.92
N THR A 16 -59.14 -16.31 19.03
CA THR A 16 -59.14 -15.32 17.94
C THR A 16 -57.71 -14.85 17.65
N VAL A 17 -57.22 -15.11 16.43
CA VAL A 17 -55.95 -14.58 15.90
C VAL A 17 -56.13 -13.09 15.59
N THR A 18 -55.40 -12.23 16.30
CA THR A 18 -55.25 -10.82 15.95
C THR A 18 -54.14 -10.67 14.90
N ALA A 19 -54.47 -10.06 13.75
CA ALA A 19 -53.53 -9.81 12.68
C ALA A 19 -52.48 -8.76 13.11
N THR A 20 -51.20 -9.08 12.92
CA THR A 20 -50.10 -8.13 13.11
C THR A 20 -50.13 -7.04 12.03
N PRO A 21 -49.87 -5.76 12.36
CA PRO A 21 -49.83 -4.69 11.37
C PRO A 21 -48.67 -4.90 10.38
N ARG A 22 -48.93 -4.54 9.12
CA ARG A 22 -47.96 -4.62 8.01
C ARG A 22 -46.83 -3.61 8.26
N PRO A 23 -45.55 -3.98 8.11
CA PRO A 23 -44.45 -3.03 8.29
C PRO A 23 -44.53 -1.92 7.23
N GLU A 24 -44.37 -0.68 7.66
CA GLU A 24 -44.25 0.47 6.74
C GLU A 24 -42.99 0.32 5.88
N PRO A 25 -43.01 0.81 4.61
CA PRO A 25 -41.84 0.77 3.77
C PRO A 25 -40.75 1.66 4.38
N ILE A 26 -39.60 1.06 4.67
CA ILE A 26 -38.38 1.80 5.02
C ILE A 26 -38.09 2.72 3.82
N ALA A 27 -38.16 4.03 4.05
CA ALA A 27 -37.76 5.01 3.05
C ALA A 27 -36.33 4.68 2.60
N ALA A 28 -36.12 4.57 1.28
CA ALA A 28 -34.80 4.42 0.72
C ALA A 28 -33.93 5.57 1.23
N GLU A 29 -32.79 5.26 1.85
CA GLU A 29 -31.76 6.25 2.12
C GLU A 29 -31.47 7.00 0.83
N GLU A 30 -31.54 8.33 0.88
CA GLU A 30 -31.10 9.16 -0.23
C GLU A 30 -29.64 8.79 -0.56
N PRO A 31 -29.28 8.70 -1.85
CA PRO A 31 -27.91 8.42 -2.24
C PRO A 31 -26.99 9.46 -1.58
N PRO A 32 -25.81 9.06 -1.08
CA PRO A 32 -24.87 10.00 -0.47
C PRO A 32 -24.61 11.15 -1.44
N GLU A 33 -24.71 12.38 -0.94
CA GLU A 33 -24.38 13.59 -1.70
C GLU A 33 -23.04 13.37 -2.40
N ALA A 34 -22.98 13.66 -3.71
CA ALA A 34 -21.77 13.50 -4.50
C ALA A 34 -20.65 14.33 -3.85
N HIS A 35 -19.69 13.66 -3.20
CA HIS A 35 -18.52 14.32 -2.64
C HIS A 35 -17.80 15.04 -3.79
N GLU A 36 -17.62 16.36 -3.68
CA GLU A 36 -16.74 17.11 -4.57
C GLU A 36 -15.38 16.40 -4.57
N ASN A 37 -15.01 15.86 -5.72
CA ASN A 37 -13.90 14.94 -5.86
C ASN A 37 -12.62 15.66 -5.40
N GLN A 38 -12.04 15.25 -4.28
CA GLN A 38 -10.92 15.95 -3.64
C GLN A 38 -9.64 15.78 -4.46
N ASP A 39 -8.77 16.80 -4.49
CA ASP A 39 -7.51 16.68 -5.23
C ASP A 39 -6.60 15.60 -4.61
N PRO A 40 -6.01 14.71 -5.42
CA PRO A 40 -5.13 13.68 -4.90
C PRO A 40 -3.91 14.28 -4.20
N PHE A 41 -3.30 13.49 -3.32
CA PHE A 41 -2.01 13.77 -2.69
C PHE A 41 -1.03 12.63 -2.96
N ALA A 42 0.24 12.96 -3.21
CA ALA A 42 1.25 11.97 -3.56
C ALA A 42 2.59 12.20 -2.86
N LEU A 43 3.14 11.12 -2.30
CA LEU A 43 4.52 11.04 -1.86
C LEU A 43 5.28 10.10 -2.80
N ILE A 44 6.30 10.63 -3.48
CA ILE A 44 7.08 9.93 -4.49
C ILE A 44 8.52 9.81 -4.01
N ILE A 45 9.06 8.60 -3.94
CA ILE A 45 10.40 8.33 -3.45
C ILE A 45 11.20 7.61 -4.54
N GLY A 46 12.38 8.12 -4.87
CA GLY A 46 13.27 7.54 -5.89
C GLY A 46 14.73 7.57 -5.44
N ILE A 47 15.37 6.41 -5.33
CA ILE A 47 16.72 6.31 -4.76
C ILE A 47 17.63 5.49 -5.68
N ASN A 48 18.56 6.19 -6.34
CA ASN A 48 19.63 5.60 -7.13
C ASN A 48 20.91 5.35 -6.31
N GLU A 49 21.27 6.31 -5.47
CA GLU A 49 22.57 6.39 -4.82
C GLU A 49 22.42 6.27 -3.30
N TYR A 50 23.01 5.23 -2.70
CA TYR A 50 22.93 4.95 -1.27
C TYR A 50 24.24 5.30 -0.58
N GLN A 51 24.16 5.79 0.66
CA GLN A 51 25.33 6.24 1.42
C GLN A 51 26.29 5.09 1.74
N ALA A 52 25.75 3.93 2.11
CA ALA A 52 26.53 2.71 2.35
C ALA A 52 26.80 1.95 1.04
N SER A 53 27.45 2.62 0.09
CA SER A 53 27.67 2.14 -1.30
C SER A 53 28.33 0.76 -1.41
N GLU A 54 29.11 0.36 -0.41
CA GLU A 54 29.71 -0.96 -0.27
C GLU A 54 28.68 -2.09 -0.10
N HIS A 55 27.48 -1.76 0.38
CA HIS A 55 26.35 -2.68 0.58
C HIS A 55 25.26 -2.53 -0.48
N PHE A 56 25.26 -1.43 -1.24
CA PHE A 56 24.22 -1.07 -2.19
C PHE A 56 24.81 -0.72 -3.55
N PRO A 57 24.75 -1.63 -4.53
CA PRO A 57 25.10 -1.32 -5.90
C PRO A 57 24.26 -0.13 -6.39
N PRO A 58 24.85 0.91 -7.01
CA PRO A 58 24.07 2.05 -7.46
C PRO A 58 23.06 1.64 -8.53
N LEU A 59 21.83 2.15 -8.37
CA LEU A 59 20.79 2.06 -9.38
C LEU A 59 20.89 3.28 -10.31
N ARG A 60 20.29 3.18 -11.49
CA ARG A 60 20.29 4.24 -12.51
C ARG A 60 18.88 4.65 -12.94
N GLY A 61 17.88 3.84 -12.61
CA GLY A 61 16.50 3.97 -13.08
C GLY A 61 15.48 4.36 -12.02
N ALA A 62 15.76 4.20 -10.73
CA ALA A 62 14.80 4.51 -9.67
C ALA A 62 14.40 6.00 -9.65
N VAL A 63 15.36 6.91 -9.85
CA VAL A 63 15.06 8.35 -10.00
C VAL A 63 14.30 8.64 -11.30
N ASN A 64 14.61 7.91 -12.38
CA ASN A 64 13.87 8.06 -13.64
C ASN A 64 12.41 7.60 -13.51
N ASP A 65 12.17 6.51 -12.77
CA ASP A 65 10.84 5.99 -12.47
C ASP A 65 10.03 7.00 -11.64
N ALA A 66 10.60 7.51 -10.55
CA ALA A 66 9.99 8.55 -9.72
C ALA A 66 9.66 9.81 -10.54
N THR A 67 10.58 10.23 -11.42
CA THR A 67 10.38 11.39 -12.29
C THR A 67 9.25 11.16 -13.30
N GLU A 68 9.21 9.99 -13.95
CA GLU A 68 8.17 9.65 -14.91
C GLU A 68 6.78 9.54 -14.26
N PHE A 69 6.70 8.91 -13.09
CA PHE A 69 5.45 8.81 -12.35
C PHE A 69 4.98 10.19 -11.89
N ARG A 70 5.88 11.06 -11.38
CA ARG A 70 5.56 12.46 -11.07
C ARG A 70 5.01 13.21 -12.28
N GLN A 71 5.62 13.04 -13.44
CA GLN A 71 5.14 13.66 -14.68
C GLN A 71 3.74 13.17 -15.05
N TYR A 72 3.46 11.87 -14.94
CA TYR A 72 2.13 11.32 -15.16
C TYR A 72 1.08 11.93 -14.21
N LEU A 73 1.40 12.10 -12.93
CA LEU A 73 0.48 12.71 -11.96
C LEU A 73 0.18 14.18 -12.29
N LEU A 74 1.18 14.94 -12.77
CA LEU A 74 1.03 16.34 -13.14
C LEU A 74 0.39 16.58 -14.50
N ASP A 75 0.41 15.58 -15.39
CA ASP A 75 0.11 15.81 -16.80
C ASP A 75 -1.33 16.27 -17.00
N SER A 76 -1.48 17.55 -17.34
CA SER A 76 -2.74 18.18 -17.69
C SER A 76 -2.96 18.29 -19.19
N ARG A 77 -1.97 17.86 -20.00
CA ARG A 77 -1.98 18.01 -21.47
C ARG A 77 -2.58 16.80 -22.17
N GLU A 78 -2.62 15.65 -21.51
CA GLU A 78 -3.40 14.49 -21.95
C GLU A 78 -4.74 14.45 -21.22
N LYS A 79 -5.83 14.12 -21.93
CA LYS A 79 -7.17 13.90 -21.35
C LYS A 79 -7.23 12.75 -20.30
N ARG A 80 -6.08 12.21 -19.90
CA ARG A 80 -5.91 10.94 -19.15
C ARG A 80 -4.84 11.00 -18.05
N GLY A 81 -4.22 12.16 -17.81
CA GLY A 81 -3.37 12.35 -16.63
C GLY A 81 -4.22 12.69 -15.40
N LEU A 82 -3.69 12.40 -14.21
CA LEU A 82 -4.46 12.54 -12.95
C LEU A 82 -4.60 14.01 -12.50
N GLN A 83 -3.86 14.94 -13.11
CA GLN A 83 -3.95 16.39 -12.87
C GLN A 83 -3.80 16.77 -11.39
N VAL A 84 -2.92 16.06 -10.68
CA VAL A 84 -2.65 16.31 -9.27
C VAL A 84 -2.00 17.69 -9.13
N PRO A 85 -2.52 18.60 -8.28
CA PRO A 85 -1.88 19.89 -8.04
C PRO A 85 -0.44 19.70 -7.58
N GLU A 86 0.49 20.47 -8.12
CA GLU A 86 1.91 20.35 -7.76
C GLU A 86 2.15 20.51 -6.25
N SER A 87 1.37 21.37 -5.59
CA SER A 87 1.42 21.57 -4.14
C SER A 87 0.93 20.38 -3.29
N ASN A 88 0.35 19.37 -3.93
CA ASN A 88 -0.08 18.11 -3.33
C ASN A 88 0.90 16.95 -3.61
N ILE A 89 2.01 17.21 -4.31
CA ILE A 89 3.04 16.21 -4.58
C ILE A 89 4.31 16.57 -3.80
N VAL A 90 4.81 15.63 -3.00
CA VAL A 90 6.15 15.69 -2.41
C VAL A 90 7.02 14.60 -3.03
N SER A 91 8.24 14.95 -3.43
CA SER A 91 9.22 14.01 -3.95
C SER A 91 10.45 13.99 -3.05
N LEU A 92 10.92 12.79 -2.68
CA LEU A 92 12.18 12.59 -1.96
C LEU A 92 13.14 11.82 -2.86
N ILE A 93 14.18 12.49 -3.35
CA ILE A 93 15.10 11.93 -4.35
C ILE A 93 16.51 11.75 -3.75
N ASN A 94 17.08 10.56 -3.93
CA ASN A 94 18.42 10.20 -3.47
C ASN A 94 18.68 10.63 -2.02
N GLY A 95 19.62 11.56 -1.80
CA GLY A 95 20.05 12.02 -0.47
C GLY A 95 18.95 12.61 0.40
N GLU A 96 17.82 13.01 -0.19
CA GLU A 96 16.66 13.48 0.57
C GLU A 96 15.89 12.33 1.22
N ALA A 97 15.94 11.12 0.65
CA ALA A 97 15.17 9.96 1.06
C ALA A 97 15.82 9.21 2.24
N THR A 98 16.23 9.94 3.26
CA THR A 98 16.68 9.37 4.55
C THR A 98 15.52 8.72 5.28
N ARG A 99 15.82 7.77 6.15
CA ARG A 99 14.81 7.07 6.95
C ARG A 99 13.91 8.05 7.70
N ASP A 100 14.51 8.99 8.40
CA ASP A 100 13.80 9.98 9.19
C ASP A 100 12.97 10.90 8.30
N ASN A 101 13.49 11.33 7.15
CA ASN A 101 12.75 12.22 6.25
C ASN A 101 11.57 11.51 5.56
N ILE A 102 11.71 10.22 5.20
CA ILE A 102 10.58 9.43 4.66
C ILE A 102 9.46 9.34 5.69
N LEU A 103 9.77 8.96 6.94
CA LEU A 103 8.77 8.79 8.00
C LEU A 103 8.13 10.13 8.40
N ALA A 104 8.94 11.19 8.53
CA ALA A 104 8.46 12.54 8.85
C ALA A 104 7.59 13.12 7.72
N THR A 105 7.97 12.89 6.47
CA THR A 105 7.20 13.32 5.30
C THR A 105 5.89 12.56 5.21
N PHE A 106 5.87 11.23 5.36
CA PHE A 106 4.62 10.46 5.40
C PHE A 106 3.65 11.03 6.43
N LYS A 107 4.15 11.29 7.66
CA LYS A 107 3.34 11.83 8.74
C LYS A 107 2.82 13.24 8.44
N SER A 108 3.70 14.16 8.07
CA SER A 108 3.33 15.57 7.83
C SER A 108 2.48 15.78 6.57
N HIS A 109 2.78 15.03 5.50
CA HIS A 109 2.11 15.15 4.20
C HIS A 109 0.75 14.45 4.14
N PHE A 110 0.59 13.31 4.83
CA PHE A 110 -0.67 12.57 4.86
C PHE A 110 -1.41 12.67 6.19
N LEU A 111 -0.82 12.18 7.29
CA LEU A 111 -1.53 12.04 8.56
C LEU A 111 -1.91 13.39 9.18
N ASP A 112 -1.00 14.35 9.20
CA ASP A 112 -1.19 15.64 9.90
C ASP A 112 -1.60 16.77 8.96
N ASN A 113 -1.66 16.50 7.65
CA ASN A 113 -2.08 17.47 6.65
C ASN A 113 -3.57 17.79 6.79
N ARG A 114 -3.87 19.07 7.07
CA ARG A 114 -5.24 19.56 7.24
C ARG A 114 -5.99 19.73 5.91
N ARG A 115 -5.28 19.73 4.78
CA ARG A 115 -5.89 19.77 3.44
C ARG A 115 -6.54 18.44 3.04
N ILE A 116 -6.21 17.35 3.73
CA ILE A 116 -6.86 16.05 3.56
C ILE A 116 -7.91 15.95 4.68
N PRO A 117 -9.21 15.92 4.36
CA PRO A 117 -10.26 15.73 5.36
C PRO A 117 -10.09 14.43 6.14
N ASN A 118 -10.52 14.39 7.39
CA ASN A 118 -10.56 13.14 8.15
C ASN A 118 -11.77 12.32 7.73
N GLY A 119 -11.60 10.99 7.60
CA GLY A 119 -12.67 10.07 7.20
C GLY A 119 -13.24 10.28 5.80
N GLY A 120 -12.54 11.02 4.93
CA GLY A 120 -12.97 11.29 3.56
C GLY A 120 -12.57 10.19 2.58
N ASP A 121 -12.65 10.52 1.30
CA ASP A 121 -12.32 9.64 0.17
C ASP A 121 -11.14 10.18 -0.67
N THR A 122 -10.38 11.15 -0.16
CA THR A 122 -9.23 11.74 -0.87
C THR A 122 -8.22 10.67 -1.30
N THR A 123 -7.90 10.64 -2.60
CA THR A 123 -6.88 9.76 -3.17
C THR A 123 -5.49 10.10 -2.62
N MET A 124 -4.86 9.14 -1.96
CA MET A 124 -3.51 9.26 -1.40
C MET A 124 -2.59 8.22 -2.03
N ILE A 125 -1.48 8.66 -2.63
CA ILE A 125 -0.58 7.81 -3.41
C ILE A 125 0.81 7.80 -2.78
N LEU A 126 1.30 6.61 -2.44
CA LEU A 126 2.70 6.40 -2.06
C LEU A 126 3.40 5.65 -3.20
N PHE A 127 4.41 6.27 -3.80
CA PHE A 127 5.26 5.65 -4.81
C PHE A 127 6.68 5.48 -4.27
N PHE A 128 7.27 4.30 -4.45
CA PHE A 128 8.67 4.04 -4.13
C PHE A 128 9.34 3.26 -5.26
N ALA A 129 10.50 3.77 -5.72
CA ALA A 129 11.44 3.05 -6.57
C ALA A 129 12.83 3.07 -5.92
N GLY A 130 13.44 1.90 -5.79
CA GLY A 130 14.71 1.74 -5.09
C GLY A 130 14.96 0.30 -4.68
N HIS A 131 15.96 0.08 -3.83
CA HIS A 131 16.24 -1.21 -3.24
C HIS A 131 15.18 -1.60 -2.22
N GLY A 132 14.74 -2.86 -2.26
CA GLY A 132 14.03 -3.48 -1.15
C GLY A 132 14.95 -4.46 -0.41
N SER A 133 14.72 -4.64 0.88
CA SER A 133 15.54 -5.46 1.76
C SER A 133 14.75 -6.64 2.32
N ARG A 134 15.48 -7.69 2.66
CA ARG A 134 15.01 -8.85 3.41
C ARG A 134 15.95 -9.05 4.60
N VAL A 135 15.40 -9.02 5.80
CA VAL A 135 16.15 -8.97 7.05
C VAL A 135 15.57 -9.99 8.01
N GLU A 136 16.43 -10.67 8.77
CA GLU A 136 15.95 -11.56 9.84
C GLU A 136 15.24 -10.74 10.92
N ALA A 137 14.08 -11.21 11.39
CA ALA A 137 13.52 -10.72 12.64
C ALA A 137 14.27 -11.36 13.82
N ARG A 138 14.57 -10.58 14.87
CA ARG A 138 15.06 -11.13 16.15
C ARG A 138 14.21 -10.63 17.31
N GLY A 139 13.63 -11.56 18.07
CA GLY A 139 12.84 -11.31 19.29
C GLY A 139 11.94 -12.49 19.68
N ASN A 140 11.42 -12.49 20.92
CA ASN A 140 10.66 -13.62 21.50
C ASN A 140 9.19 -13.74 21.01
N LEU A 141 8.72 -12.85 20.13
CA LEU A 141 7.30 -12.72 19.75
C LEU A 141 7.03 -13.07 18.27
N ILE A 142 8.08 -13.38 17.50
CA ILE A 142 8.00 -13.81 16.11
C ILE A 142 8.85 -15.08 16.01
N SER A 143 8.39 -16.11 15.31
CA SER A 143 9.16 -17.34 15.18
C SER A 143 10.51 -17.07 14.51
N SER A 144 11.59 -17.73 14.96
CA SER A 144 12.98 -17.44 14.59
C SER A 144 13.36 -17.66 13.12
N ASP A 145 12.38 -18.03 12.28
CA ASP A 145 12.55 -18.31 10.85
C ASP A 145 11.80 -17.29 9.95
N GLU A 146 11.22 -16.23 10.52
CA GLU A 146 10.45 -15.24 9.75
C GLU A 146 11.33 -14.07 9.24
N GLU A 147 11.34 -13.91 7.92
CA GLU A 147 12.06 -12.84 7.23
C GLU A 147 11.17 -11.59 7.08
N VAL A 148 11.62 -10.47 7.65
CA VAL A 148 10.98 -9.16 7.51
C VAL A 148 11.42 -8.52 6.19
N ARG A 149 10.46 -7.91 5.50
CA ARG A 149 10.72 -7.16 4.25
C ARG A 149 10.67 -5.67 4.53
N GLY A 150 11.29 -4.86 3.69
CA GLY A 150 11.24 -3.41 3.84
C GLY A 150 11.74 -2.65 2.62
N ILE A 151 11.54 -1.33 2.65
CA ILE A 151 12.13 -0.40 1.68
C ILE A 151 13.42 0.18 2.26
N CYS A 152 14.45 0.28 1.43
CA CYS A 152 15.76 0.76 1.86
C CYS A 152 15.80 2.30 1.76
N PRO A 153 15.91 3.05 2.87
CA PRO A 153 16.22 4.47 2.80
C PRO A 153 17.66 4.71 2.34
N VAL A 154 17.97 5.92 1.90
CA VAL A 154 19.29 6.27 1.33
C VAL A 154 20.45 6.09 2.32
N ASP A 155 20.15 6.23 3.61
CA ASP A 155 21.07 6.15 4.74
C ASP A 155 21.00 4.79 5.47
N GLU A 156 20.33 3.77 4.91
CA GLU A 156 20.35 2.43 5.50
C GLU A 156 21.80 1.91 5.66
N ARG A 157 22.06 1.17 6.74
CA ARG A 157 23.38 0.64 7.13
C ARG A 157 24.41 1.69 7.53
N THR A 158 24.03 2.96 7.58
CA THR A 158 24.90 3.99 8.15
C THR A 158 24.74 4.09 9.66
N ILE A 159 25.65 4.84 10.27
CA ILE A 159 25.58 5.24 11.68
C ILE A 159 25.32 6.74 11.72
N THR A 160 24.20 7.15 12.32
CA THR A 160 23.87 8.57 12.52
C THR A 160 24.91 9.27 13.40
N PRO A 161 24.98 10.62 13.39
CA PRO A 161 25.82 11.36 14.33
C PRO A 161 25.56 11.02 15.81
N SER A 162 24.33 10.58 16.14
CA SER A 162 23.93 10.12 17.46
C SER A 162 24.36 8.67 17.80
N ARG A 163 25.21 8.06 16.96
CA ARG A 163 25.70 6.67 17.07
C ARG A 163 24.61 5.60 17.00
N LYS A 164 23.48 5.91 16.36
CA LYS A 164 22.41 4.95 16.09
C LYS A 164 22.57 4.35 14.70
N TYR A 165 22.41 3.05 14.60
CA TYR A 165 22.36 2.33 13.34
C TYR A 165 21.04 2.61 12.61
N VAL A 166 21.11 2.89 11.31
CA VAL A 166 19.93 3.14 10.48
C VAL A 166 19.44 1.84 9.86
N HIS A 167 18.29 1.39 10.32
CA HIS A 167 17.60 0.21 9.77
C HIS A 167 16.79 0.56 8.51
N THR A 168 16.53 -0.45 7.70
CA THR A 168 15.44 -0.45 6.71
C THR A 168 14.12 0.06 7.32
N ILE A 169 13.17 0.46 6.47
CA ILE A 169 11.78 0.70 6.90
C ILE A 169 10.99 -0.59 6.67
N PRO A 170 10.66 -1.35 7.73
CA PRO A 170 9.99 -2.64 7.59
C PRO A 170 8.55 -2.54 7.10
N ASP A 171 8.07 -3.61 6.48
CA ASP A 171 6.69 -3.78 6.03
C ASP A 171 5.67 -3.65 7.17
N TYR A 172 5.99 -4.09 8.39
CA TYR A 172 5.12 -3.88 9.55
C TYR A 172 5.02 -2.41 9.98
N VAL A 173 6.09 -1.62 9.81
CA VAL A 173 6.06 -0.17 10.09
C VAL A 173 5.23 0.55 9.03
N LEU A 174 5.46 0.25 7.75
CA LEU A 174 4.65 0.79 6.65
C LEU A 174 3.18 0.37 6.79
N GLY A 175 2.91 -0.90 7.10
CA GLY A 175 1.56 -1.42 7.31
C GLY A 175 0.83 -0.71 8.46
N TRP A 176 1.54 -0.39 9.54
CA TRP A 176 0.99 0.41 10.62
C TRP A 176 0.66 1.85 10.17
N LEU A 177 1.60 2.52 9.48
CA LEU A 177 1.40 3.87 8.96
C LEU A 177 0.20 3.96 8.00
N LEU A 178 0.07 2.99 7.09
CA LEU A 178 -1.04 2.89 6.14
C LEU A 178 -2.37 2.62 6.85
N ARG A 179 -2.38 1.77 7.87
CA ARG A 179 -3.58 1.52 8.69
C ARG A 179 -4.03 2.78 9.42
N GLU A 180 -3.11 3.49 10.06
CA GLU A 180 -3.41 4.75 10.74
C GLU A 180 -3.92 5.80 9.75
N LEU A 181 -3.32 5.84 8.56
CA LEU A 181 -3.77 6.73 7.51
C LEU A 181 -5.21 6.41 7.09
N ALA A 182 -5.53 5.13 6.87
CA ALA A 182 -6.89 4.73 6.52
C ALA A 182 -7.90 5.02 7.63
N LEU A 183 -7.54 4.78 8.89
CA LEU A 183 -8.41 5.07 10.04
C LEU A 183 -8.65 6.58 10.21
N LYS A 184 -7.64 7.41 9.96
CA LYS A 184 -7.71 8.87 10.18
C LYS A 184 -8.29 9.62 8.98
N LYS A 185 -7.81 9.33 7.77
CA LYS A 185 -8.08 10.09 6.54
C LYS A 185 -9.02 9.39 5.58
N GLY A 186 -9.10 8.07 5.64
CA GLY A 186 -9.95 7.26 4.77
C GLY A 186 -9.14 6.26 3.93
N PRO A 187 -9.80 5.22 3.40
CA PRO A 187 -9.13 4.06 2.82
C PRO A 187 -8.76 4.23 1.33
N ASN A 188 -8.81 5.45 0.78
CA ASN A 188 -8.44 5.71 -0.61
C ASN A 188 -6.93 5.85 -0.78
N ILE A 189 -6.20 4.76 -0.47
CA ILE A 189 -4.75 4.73 -0.46
C ILE A 189 -4.25 3.76 -1.53
N THR A 190 -3.36 4.25 -2.40
CA THR A 190 -2.64 3.45 -3.39
C THR A 190 -1.16 3.44 -3.05
N VAL A 191 -0.57 2.25 -2.97
CA VAL A 191 0.87 2.06 -2.76
C VAL A 191 1.47 1.41 -3.99
N ILE A 192 2.55 1.96 -4.54
CA ILE A 192 3.19 1.51 -5.77
C ILE A 192 4.67 1.30 -5.49
N PHE A 193 5.13 0.05 -5.56
CA PHE A 193 6.52 -0.33 -5.28
C PHE A 193 7.19 -0.92 -6.52
N ASP A 194 8.18 -0.19 -7.04
CA ASP A 194 9.14 -0.69 -8.02
C ASP A 194 10.47 -1.05 -7.34
N SER A 195 10.42 -2.10 -6.52
CA SER A 195 11.54 -2.61 -5.73
C SER A 195 11.52 -4.14 -5.66
N CYS A 196 12.67 -4.77 -5.41
CA CYS A 196 12.71 -6.22 -5.12
C CYS A 196 12.44 -6.50 -3.66
N HIS A 197 11.58 -7.47 -3.37
CA HIS A 197 11.47 -8.03 -2.03
C HIS A 197 12.20 -9.37 -1.87
N SER A 198 12.65 -9.98 -2.98
CA SER A 198 13.43 -11.22 -2.97
C SER A 198 14.93 -10.92 -3.06
N GLY A 199 15.74 -11.54 -2.19
CA GLY A 199 17.21 -11.56 -2.29
C GLY A 199 17.71 -12.52 -3.38
N GLY A 200 16.98 -12.64 -4.49
CA GLY A 200 17.25 -13.62 -5.54
C GLY A 200 18.42 -13.23 -6.42
N MET A 201 19.52 -13.99 -6.34
CA MET A 201 20.68 -13.91 -7.23
C MET A 201 20.37 -14.58 -8.58
N GLY A 202 19.34 -14.13 -9.28
CA GLY A 202 18.91 -14.70 -10.56
C GLY A 202 19.82 -14.23 -11.71
N ARG A 203 20.43 -15.19 -12.43
CA ARG A 203 21.35 -14.99 -13.57
C ARG A 203 20.66 -14.53 -14.86
N ASP A 204 19.81 -13.52 -14.79
CA ASP A 204 19.19 -12.89 -15.96
C ASP A 204 19.80 -11.51 -16.23
N ILE A 205 19.59 -11.01 -17.45
CA ILE A 205 20.07 -9.70 -17.92
C ILE A 205 19.35 -8.58 -17.12
N GLY A 206 20.06 -7.55 -16.64
CA GLY A 206 19.49 -6.40 -15.89
C GLY A 206 19.90 -6.32 -14.41
N MET A 207 19.90 -5.10 -13.85
CA MET A 207 20.33 -4.84 -12.46
C MET A 207 19.19 -5.08 -11.48
N ALA A 208 19.37 -5.97 -10.51
CA ALA A 208 18.39 -6.26 -9.47
C ALA A 208 18.30 -5.11 -8.45
N ARG A 209 17.08 -4.77 -8.03
CA ARG A 209 16.84 -3.80 -6.96
C ARG A 209 16.94 -4.42 -5.57
N THR A 210 18.08 -5.06 -5.28
CA THR A 210 18.42 -5.66 -3.97
C THR A 210 19.79 -5.21 -3.44
N PRO A 211 19.97 -5.05 -2.12
CA PRO A 211 21.29 -4.88 -1.51
C PRO A 211 22.23 -6.05 -1.86
N ALA A 212 23.54 -5.80 -1.86
CA ALA A 212 24.58 -6.80 -2.14
C ALA A 212 24.89 -7.73 -0.94
N SER A 213 24.36 -7.44 0.25
CA SER A 213 24.62 -8.22 1.47
C SER A 213 23.39 -8.23 2.39
N HIS A 214 23.30 -9.17 3.33
CA HIS A 214 22.20 -9.21 4.32
C HIS A 214 22.29 -8.03 5.30
N SER A 215 21.16 -7.44 5.69
CA SER A 215 21.15 -6.41 6.74
C SER A 215 21.27 -7.10 8.09
N PRO A 216 21.83 -6.43 9.12
CA PRO A 216 21.62 -6.80 10.50
C PRO A 216 20.12 -6.99 10.79
N ALA A 217 19.81 -7.92 11.69
CA ALA A 217 18.45 -8.18 12.11
C ALA A 217 17.76 -6.90 12.61
N VAL A 218 16.48 -6.78 12.33
CA VAL A 218 15.68 -5.65 12.79
C VAL A 218 15.17 -5.93 14.21
N PRO A 219 15.41 -5.04 15.19
CA PRO A 219 14.83 -5.17 16.52
C PRO A 219 13.31 -5.10 16.45
N LEU A 220 12.61 -5.99 17.16
CA LEU A 220 11.14 -5.98 17.19
C LEU A 220 10.55 -4.69 17.78
N GLU A 221 11.28 -4.04 18.68
CA GLU A 221 10.90 -2.77 19.29
C GLU A 221 11.20 -1.56 18.40
N LEU A 222 11.79 -1.77 17.21
CA LEU A 222 12.04 -0.69 16.26
C LEU A 222 10.72 0.02 15.97
N ASP A 223 10.72 1.34 16.16
CA ASP A 223 9.54 2.20 16.04
C ASP A 223 8.35 1.82 16.93
N SER A 224 8.57 1.09 18.03
CA SER A 224 7.51 0.70 18.97
C SER A 224 6.65 1.84 19.48
N HIS A 225 7.22 3.05 19.58
CA HIS A 225 6.52 4.28 19.95
C HIS A 225 5.33 4.62 19.03
N LEU A 226 5.28 4.09 17.82
CA LEU A 226 4.15 4.25 16.93
C LEU A 226 2.91 3.53 17.50
N TRP A 227 3.05 2.33 18.07
CA TRP A 227 1.93 1.52 18.57
C TRP A 227 1.89 1.31 20.09
N MET A 228 2.89 1.78 20.85
CA MET A 228 2.87 1.73 22.32
C MET A 228 1.60 2.41 22.87
N GLY A 229 0.82 1.67 23.69
CA GLY A 229 -0.46 2.14 24.25
C GLY A 229 -1.70 1.80 23.41
N LYS A 230 -1.52 1.17 22.23
CA LYS A 230 -2.62 0.56 21.47
C LYS A 230 -2.65 -0.94 21.79
N ASN A 231 -3.84 -1.54 21.95
CA ASN A 231 -4.02 -2.98 22.23
C ASN A 231 -3.68 -3.86 21.01
N MET A 232 -2.50 -3.68 20.41
CA MET A 232 -2.09 -4.39 19.21
C MET A 232 -0.57 -4.51 19.18
N VAL A 233 -0.07 -5.75 19.21
CA VAL A 233 1.33 -6.07 18.98
C VAL A 233 1.51 -6.26 17.47
N PRO A 234 2.51 -5.62 16.82
CA PRO A 234 2.79 -5.90 15.43
C PRO A 234 3.21 -7.35 15.25
N SER A 235 2.49 -8.09 14.43
CA SER A 235 2.90 -9.40 13.94
C SER A 235 3.32 -9.28 12.48
N HIS A 236 4.19 -10.20 12.06
CA HIS A 236 4.37 -10.48 10.64
C HIS A 236 2.99 -10.78 10.02
N GLY A 237 2.72 -10.23 8.84
CA GLY A 237 1.37 -10.25 8.25
C GLY A 237 0.44 -9.10 8.66
N MET A 238 0.87 -8.15 9.50
CA MET A 238 0.12 -6.90 9.68
C MET A 238 -0.03 -6.14 8.34
N TRP A 239 0.94 -6.25 7.43
CA TRP A 239 0.81 -5.81 6.03
C TRP A 239 -0.44 -6.42 5.36
N TYR A 240 -0.64 -7.73 5.52
CA TYR A 240 -1.84 -8.44 5.02
C TYR A 240 -3.12 -8.07 5.79
N SER A 241 -3.07 -7.74 7.09
CA SER A 241 -4.25 -7.21 7.80
C SER A 241 -4.62 -5.77 7.37
N ALA A 242 -3.60 -4.99 7.01
CA ALA A 242 -3.72 -3.65 6.42
C ALA A 242 -4.12 -3.71 4.94
N ALA A 243 -4.26 -4.90 4.34
CA ALA A 243 -4.82 -5.08 3.00
C ALA A 243 -6.30 -4.63 2.90
N THR A 244 -6.93 -4.27 4.02
CA THR A 244 -8.23 -3.58 4.07
C THR A 244 -8.14 -2.06 3.87
N ALA A 245 -6.95 -1.49 4.08
CA ALA A 245 -6.68 -0.05 4.12
C ALA A 245 -6.18 0.54 2.79
N HIS A 246 -5.56 -0.27 1.92
CA HIS A 246 -4.91 0.22 0.69
C HIS A 246 -4.97 -0.80 -0.46
N VAL A 247 -4.67 -0.34 -1.67
CA VAL A 247 -4.31 -1.17 -2.82
C VAL A 247 -2.80 -1.11 -3.01
N LEU A 248 -2.15 -2.26 -3.20
CA LEU A 248 -0.72 -2.36 -3.48
C LEU A 248 -0.50 -2.83 -4.92
N LEU A 249 0.27 -2.06 -5.68
CA LEU A 249 0.82 -2.45 -6.97
C LEU A 249 2.33 -2.68 -6.81
N ALA A 250 2.77 -3.92 -6.91
CA ALA A 250 4.18 -4.29 -6.75
C ALA A 250 4.78 -4.80 -8.06
N ALA A 251 6.04 -4.46 -8.31
CA ALA A 251 6.74 -4.81 -9.55
C ALA A 251 6.99 -6.31 -9.75
N CYS A 252 7.03 -7.10 -8.68
CA CYS A 252 7.32 -8.53 -8.72
C CYS A 252 6.72 -9.26 -7.52
N GLY A 253 6.47 -10.56 -7.66
CA GLY A 253 6.07 -11.44 -6.56
C GLY A 253 7.18 -11.70 -5.54
N GLU A 254 6.82 -12.38 -4.44
CA GLU A 254 7.70 -12.64 -3.29
C GLU A 254 9.01 -13.37 -3.63
N ARG A 255 9.03 -14.18 -4.69
CA ARG A 255 10.21 -14.95 -5.14
C ARG A 255 10.84 -14.41 -6.42
N GLU A 256 10.43 -13.20 -6.83
CA GLU A 256 10.81 -12.58 -8.10
C GLU A 256 11.56 -11.28 -7.88
N THR A 257 12.24 -10.78 -8.91
CA THR A 257 13.18 -9.67 -8.79
C THR A 257 12.81 -8.54 -9.74
N ALA A 258 12.50 -7.35 -9.20
CA ALA A 258 12.37 -6.11 -9.97
C ALA A 258 13.72 -5.67 -10.56
N ARG A 259 13.75 -5.36 -11.86
CA ARG A 259 15.00 -5.06 -12.56
C ARG A 259 14.97 -3.72 -13.28
N GLU A 260 16.13 -3.09 -13.33
CA GLU A 260 16.39 -1.98 -14.23
C GLU A 260 16.80 -2.49 -15.60
N TRP A 261 16.22 -1.87 -16.63
CA TRP A 261 16.48 -2.21 -18.02
C TRP A 261 16.88 -0.97 -18.81
N ALA A 262 17.81 -1.15 -19.75
CA ALA A 262 18.15 -0.11 -20.71
C ALA A 262 17.16 -0.15 -21.87
N PHE A 263 16.42 0.95 -22.03
CA PHE A 263 15.49 1.17 -23.13
C PHE A 263 16.14 2.04 -24.22
N GLU A 264 15.35 2.40 -25.23
CA GLU A 264 15.79 3.22 -26.35
C GLU A 264 16.57 4.47 -25.89
N LYS A 265 17.56 4.86 -26.69
CA LYS A 265 18.43 6.03 -26.43
C LYS A 265 19.22 5.97 -25.11
N GLY A 266 19.38 4.77 -24.53
CA GLY A 266 20.19 4.56 -23.33
C GLY A 266 19.50 4.92 -22.02
N TRP A 267 18.18 5.13 -22.03
CA TRP A 267 17.42 5.47 -20.83
C TRP A 267 17.21 4.23 -19.97
N ILE A 268 17.66 4.26 -18.72
CA ILE A 268 17.54 3.13 -17.78
C ILE A 268 16.39 3.40 -16.81
N ARG A 269 15.50 2.43 -16.63
CA ARG A 269 14.31 2.53 -15.75
C ARG A 269 13.78 1.16 -15.36
N GLY A 270 12.85 1.12 -14.40
CA GLY A 270 12.14 -0.10 -14.01
C GLY A 270 11.18 -0.57 -15.11
N ARG A 271 11.16 -1.89 -15.39
CA ARG A 271 10.20 -2.47 -16.35
C ARG A 271 8.75 -2.25 -15.91
N PHE A 272 8.52 -2.37 -14.61
CA PHE A 272 7.20 -2.21 -14.01
C PHE A 272 6.70 -0.77 -14.15
N THR A 273 7.46 0.22 -13.66
CA THR A 273 7.02 1.63 -13.74
C THR A 273 6.77 2.07 -15.18
N LYS A 274 7.65 1.70 -16.13
CA LYS A 274 7.44 1.99 -17.56
C LYS A 274 6.09 1.46 -18.05
N SER A 275 5.85 0.15 -17.87
CA SER A 275 4.63 -0.47 -18.37
C SER A 275 3.38 0.01 -17.64
N LEU A 276 3.47 0.27 -16.33
CA LEU A 276 2.40 0.84 -15.53
C LEU A 276 1.99 2.21 -16.06
N VAL A 277 2.95 3.13 -16.23
CA VAL A 277 2.67 4.50 -16.72
C VAL A 277 2.17 4.47 -18.17
N GLU A 278 2.73 3.61 -19.03
CA GLU A 278 2.23 3.43 -20.40
C GLU A 278 0.79 2.93 -20.44
N GLU A 279 0.40 2.02 -19.54
CA GLU A 279 -0.96 1.50 -19.50
C GLU A 279 -1.94 2.48 -18.85
N LEU A 280 -1.52 3.18 -17.79
CA LEU A 280 -2.29 4.27 -17.18
C LEU A 280 -2.67 5.37 -18.18
N ARG A 281 -1.84 5.65 -19.18
CA ARG A 281 -2.16 6.60 -20.27
C ARG A 281 -3.16 6.04 -21.30
N LYS A 282 -3.35 4.72 -21.37
CA LYS A 282 -4.23 4.08 -22.36
C LYS A 282 -5.61 3.76 -21.82
N VAL A 283 -5.71 3.43 -20.54
CA VAL A 283 -6.98 3.03 -19.93
C VAL A 283 -7.87 4.24 -19.65
N ASP A 284 -9.16 3.98 -19.49
CA ASP A 284 -10.10 4.94 -18.91
C ASP A 284 -10.12 4.72 -17.40
N LEU A 285 -9.72 5.73 -16.62
CA LEU A 285 -9.65 5.63 -15.16
C LEU A 285 -11.05 5.50 -14.53
N GLU A 286 -12.09 6.01 -15.22
CA GLU A 286 -13.47 5.90 -14.76
C GLU A 286 -13.99 4.46 -14.86
N ASP A 287 -13.51 3.66 -15.82
CA ASP A 287 -14.05 2.32 -16.08
C ASP A 287 -13.08 1.17 -15.75
N THR A 288 -11.83 1.49 -15.44
CA THR A 288 -10.79 0.46 -15.21
C THR A 288 -10.52 0.30 -13.72
N THR A 289 -10.57 -0.92 -13.22
CA THR A 289 -10.16 -1.26 -11.85
C THR A 289 -8.65 -1.46 -11.74
N TYR A 290 -8.10 -1.39 -10.51
CA TYR A 290 -6.68 -1.71 -10.30
C TYR A 290 -6.32 -3.14 -10.72
N ALA A 291 -7.20 -4.11 -10.48
CA ALA A 291 -6.99 -5.49 -10.92
C ALA A 291 -6.90 -5.57 -12.46
N GLU A 292 -7.84 -4.95 -13.17
CA GLU A 292 -7.85 -4.94 -14.65
C GLU A 292 -6.66 -4.18 -15.24
N LEU A 293 -6.25 -3.06 -14.63
CA LEU A 293 -5.04 -2.34 -15.01
C LEU A 293 -3.82 -3.26 -14.92
N MET A 294 -3.70 -4.02 -13.84
CA MET A 294 -2.56 -4.90 -13.59
C MET A 294 -2.58 -6.15 -14.47
N ASP A 295 -3.76 -6.69 -14.80
CA ASP A 295 -3.91 -7.81 -15.74
C ASP A 295 -3.49 -7.43 -17.19
N ARG A 296 -3.51 -6.14 -17.53
CA ARG A 296 -3.01 -5.62 -18.82
C ARG A 296 -1.49 -5.50 -18.88
N LEU A 297 -0.80 -5.53 -17.73
CA LEU A 297 0.65 -5.43 -17.72
C LEU A 297 1.30 -6.74 -18.19
N PRO A 298 2.38 -6.67 -18.97
CA PRO A 298 3.12 -7.86 -19.36
C PRO A 298 3.74 -8.55 -18.14
N SER A 299 3.79 -9.88 -18.19
CA SER A 299 4.64 -10.67 -17.31
C SER A 299 5.99 -10.91 -17.98
N TRP A 300 7.08 -10.76 -17.24
CA TRP A 300 8.42 -11.07 -17.71
C TRP A 300 8.97 -12.29 -16.99
N SER A 301 9.91 -12.99 -17.62
CA SER A 301 10.63 -14.09 -16.95
C SER A 301 11.24 -13.59 -15.64
N GLY A 302 10.84 -14.20 -14.51
CA GLY A 302 11.31 -13.84 -13.18
C GLY A 302 10.82 -12.50 -12.62
N GLN A 303 9.84 -11.85 -13.25
CA GLN A 303 9.22 -10.60 -12.79
C GLN A 303 7.76 -10.53 -13.27
N LYS A 304 6.81 -10.79 -12.37
CA LYS A 304 5.37 -10.66 -12.60
C LYS A 304 4.78 -9.60 -11.64
N PRO A 305 4.24 -8.49 -12.18
CA PRO A 305 3.54 -7.49 -11.38
C PRO A 305 2.41 -8.11 -10.53
N GLN A 306 2.23 -7.61 -9.32
CA GLN A 306 1.21 -8.09 -8.36
C GLN A 306 0.27 -6.96 -7.94
N CYS A 307 -1.01 -7.29 -7.79
CA CYS A 307 -2.04 -6.42 -7.27
C CYS A 307 -2.64 -7.04 -6.00
N GLU A 308 -2.35 -6.43 -4.85
CA GLU A 308 -2.81 -6.89 -3.54
C GLU A 308 -3.75 -5.87 -2.88
N GLY A 309 -4.51 -6.33 -1.89
CA GLY A 309 -5.52 -5.53 -1.20
C GLY A 309 -6.95 -6.00 -1.48
N SER A 310 -7.79 -5.95 -0.46
CA SER A 310 -9.24 -6.22 -0.57
C SER A 310 -9.97 -5.23 -1.49
N ARG A 311 -9.36 -4.07 -1.73
CA ARG A 311 -9.89 -2.96 -2.51
C ARG A 311 -9.41 -2.95 -3.96
N ARG A 312 -8.72 -3.99 -4.44
CA ARG A 312 -8.15 -4.05 -5.80
C ARG A 312 -9.17 -3.98 -6.95
N ASN A 313 -10.45 -4.21 -6.67
CA ASN A 313 -11.52 -4.09 -7.67
C ASN A 313 -12.16 -2.68 -7.69
N ARG A 314 -11.57 -1.71 -6.99
CA ARG A 314 -11.91 -0.28 -7.10
C ARG A 314 -11.36 0.31 -8.39
N ARG A 315 -11.97 1.39 -8.86
CA ARG A 315 -11.52 2.13 -10.05
C ARG A 315 -10.15 2.73 -9.76
N VAL A 316 -9.31 2.84 -10.78
CA VAL A 316 -7.96 3.36 -10.62
C VAL A 316 -8.04 4.83 -10.18
N PHE A 317 -7.42 5.14 -9.03
CA PHE A 317 -7.51 6.43 -8.33
C PHE A 317 -8.96 6.88 -8.04
N ASP A 318 -9.87 5.91 -8.03
CA ASP A 318 -11.33 6.00 -8.06
C ASP A 318 -11.93 7.01 -9.06
N GLY A 319 -11.31 7.07 -10.24
CA GLY A 319 -11.91 7.59 -11.47
C GLY A 319 -12.37 9.05 -11.42
N LYS A 320 -11.55 9.91 -10.80
CA LYS A 320 -11.62 11.37 -10.94
C LYS A 320 -11.21 11.84 -12.33
#